data_AF-A0A239AVX2-F1
#
_entry.id   AF-A0A239AVX2-F1
#
_cell.length_a   1.000
_cell.length_b   1.000
_cell.length_c   1.000
_cell.angle_alpha   90.00
_cell.angle_beta   90.00
_cell.angle_gamma   90.00
#
_symmetry.space_group_name_H-M   'P 1'
#
loop_
_entity.id
_entity.type
_entity.pdbx_description
1 polymer ?
#
loop_
_entity_poly.entity_id
_entity_poly.type
_entity_poly.pdbx_seq_one_letter_code
_entity_poly.pdbx_strand_id
1 'polypeptide(L)'
;MVDDVEELRRELARLTGPARTSTLYDLARVLTDRYWRTGPGRSGAIRDLTGAIEALTEALGYFAADDTLRAPFAVQLGSLLAARYMAHGSQDSDRQTGIELLTGSLGSPRLSPGQVALGRLMLGQLHLSRAVGRLRTGGILPALRPGGGSQVEAARTAAGCFRQVLAEPELSPQITTTVRTLLTVADGIVEAFSGVGVNPAALTRAMQTMQRLHKEGRGLGMGSFFTAGSRLARTDPLDRPVILIEANEPVAHRAEPAPVDARPAATVDELRHVMRKQLGDDPYQAAPALLAEPDVAVADELVALATTVVHTGSAEAADHLLLALALTLRSRADDGPGAEEDADDARASLRTAASGELPPEAFPLLLRLAHRLDEHAATGVAAALRTVGADALAVPQPDGVLLVHAGTGQVSPGTERTLPRRTLLVADRPPAAGVAIVSTLAGHTQLLDLARRKRRAIIEEPVLLAGADGVDLRRRYGRGELLHEATATDVLARLSATLLHLDCPTGPAGTLLLAKRTELTAEAVVAAQIRRAGGLVVLPPGAAFPAMADAFLTAGFTGAVGWLGPVEPEAAAEVYRELHRLLGEERRSPAAAVHAVRRQLRNIASGLVHRGVF
;
A
#
# COMPACT_ATOMS: atom_id res chain seq x y z
N MET A 1 3.82 -1.27 -17.95
CA MET A 1 4.84 -1.83 -17.06
C MET A 1 5.88 -2.48 -17.94
N VAL A 2 7.10 -1.99 -17.92
CA VAL A 2 8.25 -2.76 -18.41
C VAL A 2 8.40 -3.94 -17.45
N ASP A 3 8.65 -5.14 -17.97
CA ASP A 3 8.83 -6.32 -17.13
C ASP A 3 10.20 -6.23 -16.45
N ASP A 4 10.23 -5.95 -15.13
CA ASP A 4 11.47 -5.81 -14.33
C ASP A 4 12.46 -6.96 -14.56
N VAL A 5 11.96 -8.18 -14.84
CA VAL A 5 12.79 -9.35 -15.14
C VAL A 5 13.54 -9.19 -16.47
N GLU A 6 12.88 -8.66 -17.50
CA GLU A 6 13.50 -8.42 -18.82
C GLU A 6 14.47 -7.24 -18.80
N GLU A 7 14.28 -6.28 -17.89
CA GLU A 7 15.26 -5.22 -17.64
C GLU A 7 16.53 -5.77 -16.98
N LEU A 8 16.39 -6.51 -15.88
CA LEU A 8 17.52 -7.14 -15.19
C LEU A 8 18.29 -8.10 -16.10
N ARG A 9 17.58 -8.86 -16.97
CA ARG A 9 18.23 -9.72 -17.98
C ARG A 9 19.02 -8.92 -19.01
N ARG A 10 18.50 -7.80 -19.49
CA ARG A 10 19.21 -6.91 -20.43
C ARG A 10 20.43 -6.27 -19.79
N GLU A 11 20.34 -5.91 -18.52
CA GLU A 11 21.48 -5.39 -17.76
C GLU A 11 22.55 -6.46 -17.57
N LEU A 12 22.16 -7.67 -17.14
CA LEU A 12 23.08 -8.81 -17.03
C LEU A 12 23.80 -9.08 -18.35
N ALA A 13 23.14 -8.99 -19.50
CA ALA A 13 23.78 -9.18 -20.79
C ALA A 13 24.96 -8.21 -21.07
N ARG A 14 25.05 -7.10 -20.34
CA ARG A 14 26.12 -6.11 -20.44
C ARG A 14 27.22 -6.29 -19.39
N LEU A 15 26.98 -7.11 -18.36
CA LEU A 15 27.88 -7.35 -17.25
C LEU A 15 28.59 -8.70 -17.42
N THR A 16 29.86 -8.78 -16.99
CA THR A 16 30.67 -10.00 -17.02
C THR A 16 31.34 -10.26 -15.68
N GLY A 17 31.58 -11.53 -15.35
CA GLY A 17 32.27 -11.92 -14.13
C GLY A 17 31.57 -11.46 -12.83
N PRO A 18 32.34 -11.20 -11.75
CA PRO A 18 31.80 -10.81 -10.44
C PRO A 18 30.94 -9.54 -10.43
N ALA A 19 31.07 -8.67 -11.44
CA ALA A 19 30.21 -7.49 -11.57
C ALA A 19 28.72 -7.85 -11.74
N ARG A 20 28.42 -9.09 -12.15
CA ARG A 20 27.05 -9.59 -12.32
C ARG A 20 26.35 -9.92 -11.00
N THR A 21 27.10 -10.08 -9.90
CA THR A 21 26.58 -10.65 -8.65
C THR A 21 25.37 -9.90 -8.08
N SER A 22 25.41 -8.56 -8.04
CA SER A 22 24.29 -7.75 -7.52
C SER A 22 23.04 -7.92 -8.39
N THR A 23 23.16 -7.73 -9.70
CA THR A 23 22.03 -7.85 -10.64
C THR A 23 21.46 -9.28 -10.69
N LEU A 24 22.31 -10.31 -10.52
CA LEU A 24 21.87 -11.71 -10.39
C LEU A 24 21.06 -11.94 -9.11
N TYR A 25 21.47 -11.34 -7.99
CA TYR A 25 20.74 -11.43 -6.73
C TYR A 25 19.36 -10.76 -6.84
N ASP A 26 19.29 -9.56 -7.44
CA ASP A 26 18.03 -8.87 -7.67
C ASP A 26 17.10 -9.65 -8.60
N LEU A 27 17.64 -10.22 -9.68
CA LEU A 27 16.88 -11.09 -10.57
C LEU A 27 16.33 -12.31 -9.82
N ALA A 28 17.17 -12.98 -9.02
CA ALA A 28 16.74 -14.12 -8.22
C ALA A 28 15.65 -13.73 -7.22
N ARG A 29 15.75 -12.57 -6.56
CA ARG A 29 14.73 -12.06 -5.63
C ARG A 29 13.39 -11.83 -6.32
N VAL A 30 13.38 -11.11 -7.45
CA VAL A 30 12.15 -10.83 -8.22
C VAL A 30 11.49 -12.12 -8.72
N LEU A 31 12.28 -13.07 -9.22
CA LEU A 31 11.79 -14.38 -9.67
C LEU A 31 11.27 -15.23 -8.51
N THR A 32 11.96 -15.22 -7.36
CA THR A 32 11.50 -15.88 -6.13
C THR A 32 10.15 -15.31 -5.68
N ASP A 33 9.99 -13.99 -5.69
CA ASP A 33 8.72 -13.33 -5.34
C ASP A 33 7.60 -13.68 -6.33
N ARG A 34 7.89 -13.81 -7.63
CA ARG A 34 6.92 -14.28 -8.64
C ARG A 34 6.53 -15.74 -8.41
N TYR A 35 7.50 -16.59 -8.10
CA TYR A 35 7.29 -18.00 -7.78
C TYR A 35 6.31 -18.16 -6.61
N TRP A 36 6.55 -17.46 -5.49
CA TRP A 36 5.69 -17.55 -4.31
C TRP A 36 4.29 -16.98 -4.55
N ARG A 37 4.16 -15.90 -5.34
CA ARG A 37 2.87 -15.32 -5.72
C ARG A 37 2.04 -16.24 -6.64
N THR A 38 2.68 -16.84 -7.64
CA THR A 38 2.01 -17.83 -8.51
C THR A 38 1.62 -19.08 -7.71
N GLY A 39 2.45 -19.45 -6.74
CA GLY A 39 2.20 -20.52 -5.79
C GLY A 39 3.01 -21.78 -6.11
N PRO A 40 3.64 -22.42 -5.10
CA PRO A 40 4.36 -23.68 -5.25
C PRO A 40 3.51 -24.79 -5.86
N GLY A 41 4.13 -25.63 -6.71
CA GLY A 41 3.47 -26.75 -7.36
C GLY A 41 2.59 -26.38 -8.56
N ARG A 42 2.39 -25.08 -8.84
CA ARG A 42 1.74 -24.63 -10.08
C ARG A 42 2.72 -24.74 -11.25
N SER A 43 2.23 -25.25 -12.39
CA SER A 43 3.04 -25.38 -13.62
C SER A 43 3.60 -24.06 -14.12
N GLY A 44 2.89 -22.94 -13.92
CA GLY A 44 3.38 -21.60 -14.27
C GLY A 44 4.53 -21.10 -13.39
N ALA A 45 4.68 -21.62 -12.17
CA ALA A 45 5.63 -21.10 -11.18
C ALA A 45 7.05 -21.70 -11.33
N ILE A 46 7.16 -22.91 -11.90
CA ILE A 46 8.45 -23.64 -11.99
C ILE A 46 9.49 -22.89 -12.83
N ARG A 47 9.06 -22.12 -13.83
CA ARG A 47 9.95 -21.32 -14.69
C ARG A 47 10.66 -20.24 -13.88
N ASP A 48 9.92 -19.52 -13.04
CA ASP A 48 10.49 -18.47 -12.20
C ASP A 48 11.43 -19.05 -11.14
N LEU A 49 11.04 -20.15 -10.49
CA LEU A 49 11.90 -20.85 -9.53
C LEU A 49 13.21 -21.33 -10.16
N THR A 50 13.15 -21.87 -11.38
CA THR A 50 14.33 -22.37 -12.10
C THR A 50 15.26 -21.22 -12.45
N GLY A 51 14.72 -20.11 -12.96
CA GLY A 51 15.52 -18.92 -13.24
C GLY A 51 16.16 -18.30 -11.97
N ALA A 52 15.46 -18.33 -10.84
CA ALA A 52 16.02 -17.87 -9.57
C ALA A 52 17.19 -18.77 -9.08
N ILE A 53 17.04 -20.09 -9.21
CA ILE A 53 18.09 -21.07 -8.88
C ILE A 53 19.31 -20.86 -9.77
N GLU A 54 19.12 -20.71 -11.09
CA GLU A 54 20.20 -20.45 -12.05
C GLU A 54 20.95 -19.15 -11.70
N ALA A 55 20.22 -18.06 -11.41
CA ALA A 55 20.82 -16.78 -11.07
C ALA A 55 21.64 -16.85 -9.76
N LEU A 56 21.11 -17.48 -8.70
CA LEU A 56 21.86 -17.67 -7.45
C LEU A 56 23.04 -18.63 -7.57
N THR A 57 22.92 -19.67 -8.42
CA THR A 57 24.02 -20.61 -8.67
C THR A 57 25.18 -19.89 -9.34
N GLU A 58 24.89 -19.05 -10.34
CA GLU A 58 25.90 -18.23 -11.00
C GLU A 58 26.54 -17.24 -10.01
N ALA A 59 25.72 -16.49 -9.25
CA ALA A 59 26.20 -15.52 -8.27
C ALA A 59 27.09 -16.16 -7.20
N LEU A 60 26.71 -17.34 -6.69
CA LEU A 60 27.47 -18.08 -5.69
C LEU A 60 28.84 -18.54 -6.23
N GLY A 61 28.95 -18.73 -7.55
CA GLY A 61 30.20 -19.09 -8.22
C GLY A 61 31.25 -17.98 -8.22
N TYR A 62 30.85 -16.72 -8.01
CA TYR A 62 31.79 -15.58 -7.96
C TYR A 62 32.40 -15.34 -6.57
N PHE A 63 31.86 -15.96 -5.52
CA PHE A 63 32.35 -15.80 -4.15
C PHE A 63 33.45 -16.80 -3.81
N ALA A 64 34.55 -16.31 -3.22
CA ALA A 64 35.57 -17.17 -2.62
C ALA A 64 35.00 -17.98 -1.44
N ALA A 65 35.66 -19.07 -1.05
CA ALA A 65 35.17 -19.97 0.01
C ALA A 65 35.01 -19.28 1.37
N ASP A 66 35.84 -18.28 1.66
CA ASP A 66 35.86 -17.45 2.87
C ASP A 66 35.06 -16.15 2.73
N ASP A 67 34.41 -15.92 1.59
CA ASP A 67 33.62 -14.72 1.37
C ASP A 67 32.42 -14.64 2.31
N THR A 68 32.26 -13.45 2.85
CA THR A 68 31.27 -13.08 3.85
C THR A 68 29.83 -13.25 3.38
N LEU A 69 29.58 -13.05 2.08
CA LEU A 69 28.27 -13.12 1.45
C LEU A 69 27.92 -14.53 0.96
N ARG A 70 28.91 -15.44 0.92
CA ARG A 70 28.73 -16.80 0.41
C ARG A 70 27.66 -17.57 1.19
N ALA A 71 27.69 -17.50 2.52
CA ALA A 71 26.76 -18.25 3.38
C ALA A 71 25.30 -17.80 3.21
N PRO A 72 24.95 -16.50 3.26
CA PRO A 72 23.60 -16.03 2.92
C PRO A 72 23.08 -16.54 1.56
N PHE A 73 23.89 -16.44 0.51
CA PHE A 73 23.51 -16.88 -0.84
C PHE A 73 23.31 -18.40 -0.90
N ALA A 74 24.19 -19.17 -0.25
CA ALA A 74 24.09 -20.62 -0.19
C ALA A 74 22.84 -21.09 0.59
N VAL A 75 22.46 -20.40 1.67
CA VAL A 75 21.19 -20.68 2.38
C VAL A 75 19.99 -20.43 1.48
N GLN A 76 19.97 -19.31 0.75
CA GLN A 76 18.87 -18.98 -0.14
C GLN A 76 18.78 -19.98 -1.31
N LEU A 77 19.90 -20.30 -1.95
CA LEU A 77 19.96 -21.30 -3.02
C LEU A 77 19.51 -22.69 -2.53
N GLY A 78 20.02 -23.14 -1.39
CA GLY A 78 19.62 -24.41 -0.78
C GLY A 78 18.12 -24.48 -0.46
N SER A 79 17.54 -23.35 -0.04
CA SER A 79 16.10 -23.24 0.22
C SER A 79 15.25 -23.31 -1.06
N LEU A 80 15.70 -22.70 -2.17
CA LEU A 80 15.00 -22.79 -3.46
C LEU A 80 15.10 -24.19 -4.07
N LEU A 81 16.25 -24.85 -3.95
CA LEU A 81 16.41 -26.25 -4.34
C LEU A 81 15.47 -27.18 -3.55
N ALA A 82 15.34 -26.93 -2.24
CA ALA A 82 14.40 -27.65 -1.39
C ALA A 82 12.95 -27.46 -1.86
N ALA A 83 12.55 -26.21 -2.17
CA ALA A 83 11.23 -25.90 -2.70
C ALA A 83 10.97 -26.59 -4.04
N ARG A 84 11.95 -26.60 -4.96
CA ARG A 84 11.82 -27.27 -6.27
C ARG A 84 11.60 -28.77 -6.11
N TYR A 85 12.40 -29.41 -5.25
CA TYR A 85 12.26 -30.84 -4.96
C TYR A 85 10.90 -31.18 -4.35
N MET A 86 10.47 -30.47 -3.30
CA MET A 86 9.24 -30.80 -2.58
C MET A 86 7.97 -30.46 -3.35
N ALA A 87 7.94 -29.31 -4.04
CA ALA A 87 6.71 -28.80 -4.67
C ALA A 87 6.55 -29.26 -6.12
N HIS A 88 7.64 -29.56 -6.82
CA HIS A 88 7.60 -29.90 -8.26
C HIS A 88 8.14 -31.31 -8.55
N GLY A 89 8.55 -32.07 -7.54
CA GLY A 89 9.03 -33.44 -7.72
C GLY A 89 10.31 -33.51 -8.57
N SER A 90 11.22 -32.55 -8.40
CA SER A 90 12.47 -32.51 -9.15
C SER A 90 13.43 -33.64 -8.76
N GLN A 91 14.58 -33.68 -9.43
CA GLN A 91 15.57 -34.75 -9.27
C GLN A 91 16.16 -34.78 -7.85
N ASP A 92 16.59 -35.98 -7.44
CA ASP A 92 17.23 -36.22 -6.15
C ASP A 92 18.49 -35.36 -5.93
N SER A 93 19.13 -34.91 -7.02
CA SER A 93 20.27 -34.00 -7.02
C SER A 93 19.96 -32.64 -6.37
N ASP A 94 18.74 -32.12 -6.53
CA ASP A 94 18.32 -30.87 -5.87
C ASP A 94 18.29 -31.03 -4.35
N ARG A 95 17.75 -32.17 -3.89
CA ARG A 95 17.72 -32.49 -2.45
C ARG A 95 19.14 -32.62 -1.90
N GLN A 96 20.00 -33.35 -2.59
CA GLN A 96 21.38 -33.58 -2.14
C GLN A 96 22.19 -32.28 -2.11
N THR A 97 22.14 -31.49 -3.19
CA THR A 97 22.80 -30.19 -3.27
C THR A 97 22.26 -29.21 -2.23
N GLY A 98 20.94 -29.19 -2.01
CA GLY A 98 20.32 -28.38 -0.98
C GLY A 98 20.80 -28.75 0.44
N ILE A 99 20.90 -30.05 0.76
CA ILE A 99 21.44 -30.52 2.05
C ILE A 99 22.89 -30.06 2.23
N GLU A 100 23.73 -30.20 1.21
CA GLU A 100 25.14 -29.82 1.27
C GLU A 100 25.32 -28.31 1.50
N LEU A 101 24.61 -27.48 0.73
CA LEU A 101 24.66 -26.02 0.86
C LEU A 101 24.17 -25.55 2.24
N LEU A 102 23.03 -26.07 2.70
CA LEU A 102 22.45 -25.68 3.99
C LEU A 102 23.34 -26.13 5.15
N THR A 103 23.84 -27.37 5.12
CA THR A 103 24.73 -27.90 6.17
C THR A 103 26.02 -27.09 6.25
N GLY A 104 26.63 -26.76 5.11
CA GLY A 104 27.87 -25.98 5.05
C GLY A 104 27.69 -24.52 5.50
N SER A 105 26.49 -23.95 5.33
CA SER A 105 26.25 -22.53 5.61
C SER A 105 25.78 -22.25 7.04
N LEU A 106 25.05 -23.18 7.67
CA LEU A 106 24.43 -22.97 8.98
C LEU A 106 25.42 -22.76 10.15
N GLY A 107 26.71 -23.07 9.95
CA GLY A 107 27.77 -22.76 10.92
C GLY A 107 28.35 -21.35 10.78
N SER A 108 27.94 -20.58 9.77
CA SER A 108 28.49 -19.24 9.54
C SER A 108 27.95 -18.23 10.56
N PRO A 109 28.83 -17.45 11.24
CA PRO A 109 28.40 -16.41 12.17
C PRO A 109 27.77 -15.21 11.45
N ARG A 110 27.76 -15.19 10.12
CA ARG A 110 27.24 -14.07 9.31
C ARG A 110 25.78 -14.24 8.89
N LEU A 111 25.15 -15.36 9.23
CA LEU A 111 23.73 -15.55 8.98
C LEU A 111 22.91 -14.82 10.03
N SER A 112 21.86 -14.12 9.62
CA SER A 112 20.88 -13.58 10.56
C SER A 112 20.09 -14.72 11.23
N PRO A 113 19.51 -14.50 12.43
CA PRO A 113 18.67 -15.50 13.11
C PRO A 113 17.56 -16.05 12.20
N GLY A 114 16.91 -15.19 11.42
CA GLY A 114 15.90 -15.58 10.44
C GLY A 114 16.44 -16.49 9.33
N GLN A 115 17.66 -16.24 8.83
CA GLN A 115 18.31 -17.12 7.85
C GLN A 115 18.71 -18.47 8.44
N VAL A 116 19.18 -18.49 9.68
CA VAL A 116 19.49 -19.74 10.40
C VAL A 116 18.22 -20.57 10.61
N ALA A 117 17.13 -19.94 11.07
CA ALA A 117 15.85 -20.61 11.26
C ALA A 117 15.28 -21.16 9.94
N LEU A 118 15.32 -20.36 8.86
CA LEU A 118 14.91 -20.79 7.53
C LEU A 118 15.76 -21.97 7.04
N GLY A 119 17.08 -21.85 7.12
CA GLY A 119 18.01 -22.88 6.65
C GLY A 119 17.84 -24.20 7.41
N ARG A 120 17.67 -24.16 8.73
CA ARG A 120 17.40 -25.36 9.56
C ARG A 120 16.05 -25.97 9.23
N LEU A 121 15.02 -25.17 9.01
CA LEU A 121 13.72 -25.70 8.60
C LEU A 121 13.83 -26.45 7.27
N MET A 122 14.49 -25.84 6.27
CA MET A 122 14.65 -26.45 4.95
C MET A 122 15.48 -27.73 5.02
N LEU A 123 16.57 -27.70 5.78
CA LEU A 123 17.41 -28.87 6.00
C LEU A 123 16.59 -30.00 6.65
N GLY A 124 15.82 -29.69 7.69
CA GLY A 124 14.96 -30.65 8.36
C GLY A 124 13.91 -31.26 7.43
N GLN A 125 13.28 -30.45 6.56
CA GLN A 125 12.32 -30.95 5.58
C GLN A 125 12.98 -31.86 4.53
N LEU A 126 14.18 -31.53 4.04
CA LEU A 126 14.91 -32.39 3.10
C LEU A 126 15.26 -33.74 3.72
N HIS A 127 15.75 -33.75 4.97
CA HIS A 127 16.02 -34.99 5.69
C HIS A 127 14.75 -35.81 5.98
N LEU A 128 13.66 -35.15 6.38
CA LEU A 128 12.38 -35.81 6.61
C LEU A 128 11.85 -36.44 5.31
N SER A 129 11.94 -35.71 4.19
CA SER A 129 11.51 -36.21 2.87
C SER A 129 12.30 -37.46 2.45
N ARG A 130 13.61 -37.54 2.78
CA ARG A 130 14.46 -38.70 2.53
C ARG A 130 14.04 -39.90 3.38
N ALA A 131 13.70 -39.68 4.66
CA ALA A 131 13.20 -40.73 5.54
C ALA A 131 11.87 -41.30 4.99
N VAL A 132 10.94 -40.42 4.60
CA VAL A 132 9.60 -40.79 4.12
C VAL A 132 9.65 -41.44 2.73
N GLY A 133 10.45 -40.90 1.81
CA GLY A 133 10.57 -41.42 0.44
C GLY A 133 10.97 -42.90 0.41
N ARG A 134 11.89 -43.29 1.31
CA ARG A 134 12.35 -44.69 1.41
C ARG A 134 11.29 -45.64 1.97
N LEU A 135 10.40 -45.16 2.83
CA LEU A 135 9.25 -45.94 3.29
C LEU A 135 8.28 -46.23 2.13
N ARG A 136 8.15 -45.29 1.18
CA ARG A 136 7.25 -45.41 0.02
C ARG A 136 7.82 -46.33 -1.07
N THR A 137 9.12 -46.24 -1.36
CA THR A 137 9.74 -46.99 -2.48
C THR A 137 10.27 -48.37 -2.09
N GLY A 138 10.67 -48.58 -0.83
CA GLY A 138 11.33 -49.80 -0.39
C GLY A 138 10.41 -50.87 0.23
N GLY A 139 9.18 -50.54 0.59
CA GLY A 139 8.38 -51.38 1.48
C GLY A 139 8.97 -51.43 2.90
N ILE A 140 8.22 -51.94 3.88
CA ILE A 140 8.66 -52.01 5.29
C ILE A 140 9.80 -53.03 5.48
N LEU A 141 9.91 -54.03 4.59
CA LEU A 141 10.82 -55.16 4.71
C LEU A 141 12.32 -54.80 4.67
N PRO A 142 12.83 -53.94 3.76
CA PRO A 142 14.23 -53.52 3.79
C PRO A 142 14.58 -52.62 4.98
N ALA A 143 13.62 -51.90 5.55
CA ALA A 143 13.84 -51.09 6.75
C ALA A 143 14.08 -51.96 8.00
N LEU A 144 13.62 -53.22 7.99
CA LEU A 144 13.84 -54.22 9.04
C LEU A 144 15.20 -54.92 8.96
N ARG A 145 15.99 -54.73 7.90
CA ARG A 145 17.32 -55.33 7.79
C ARG A 145 18.32 -54.60 8.71
N PRO A 146 19.26 -55.32 9.36
CA PRO A 146 20.42 -54.71 10.01
C PRO A 146 21.15 -53.82 8.98
N GLY A 147 21.10 -52.50 9.16
CA GLY A 147 21.54 -51.50 8.16
C GLY A 147 20.47 -50.50 7.73
N GLY A 148 19.19 -50.69 8.12
CA GLY A 148 18.09 -49.74 7.93
C GLY A 148 18.25 -48.39 8.67
N GLY A 149 19.31 -48.21 9.46
CA GLY A 149 19.55 -47.04 10.31
C GLY A 149 19.62 -45.71 9.58
N SER A 150 19.87 -45.70 8.27
CA SER A 150 19.96 -44.45 7.50
C SER A 150 18.61 -43.71 7.35
N GLN A 151 17.46 -44.37 7.51
CA GLN A 151 16.15 -43.69 7.59
C GLN A 151 15.93 -43.05 8.95
N VAL A 152 16.30 -43.78 10.01
CA VAL A 152 16.21 -43.30 11.41
C VAL A 152 17.13 -42.12 11.63
N GLU A 153 18.35 -42.16 11.09
CA GLU A 153 19.28 -41.02 11.16
C GLU A 153 18.74 -39.79 10.43
N ALA A 154 18.14 -39.96 9.25
CA ALA A 154 17.53 -38.84 8.53
C ALA A 154 16.37 -38.24 9.34
N ALA A 155 15.50 -39.08 9.93
CA ALA A 155 14.42 -38.60 10.80
C ALA A 155 14.95 -37.91 12.07
N ARG A 156 16.01 -38.44 12.69
CA ARG A 156 16.64 -37.84 13.87
C ARG A 156 17.29 -36.49 13.56
N THR A 157 17.97 -36.39 12.42
CA THR A 157 18.54 -35.14 11.93
C THR A 157 17.44 -34.10 11.69
N ALA A 158 16.34 -34.51 11.05
CA ALA A 158 15.18 -33.64 10.84
C ALA A 158 14.59 -33.14 12.17
N ALA A 159 14.37 -34.04 13.13
CA ALA A 159 13.87 -33.69 14.46
C ALA A 159 14.81 -32.72 15.18
N GLY A 160 16.13 -32.92 15.09
CA GLY A 160 17.14 -32.00 15.62
C GLY A 160 17.02 -30.60 15.03
N CYS A 161 16.88 -30.50 13.71
CA CYS A 161 16.68 -29.22 13.02
C CYS A 161 15.39 -28.52 13.48
N PHE A 162 14.27 -29.24 13.55
CA PHE A 162 12.99 -28.64 13.97
C PHE A 162 12.98 -28.20 15.43
N ARG A 163 13.66 -28.92 16.33
CA ARG A 163 13.84 -28.48 17.73
C ARG A 163 14.66 -27.21 17.81
N GLN A 164 15.75 -27.10 17.04
CA GLN A 164 16.55 -25.89 16.98
C GLN A 164 15.74 -24.71 16.43
N VAL A 165 14.89 -24.93 15.42
CA VAL A 165 13.97 -23.89 14.93
C VAL A 165 13.01 -23.47 16.04
N LEU A 166 12.37 -24.40 16.75
CA LEU A 166 11.45 -24.08 17.86
C LEU A 166 12.11 -23.42 19.08
N ALA A 167 13.44 -23.50 19.20
CA ALA A 167 14.19 -22.81 20.24
C ALA A 167 14.46 -21.33 19.88
N GLU A 168 14.25 -20.93 18.63
CA GLU A 168 14.39 -19.53 18.22
C GLU A 168 13.17 -18.72 18.70
N PRO A 169 13.37 -17.59 19.41
CA PRO A 169 12.29 -16.85 20.09
C PRO A 169 11.30 -16.13 19.15
N GLU A 170 11.65 -15.94 17.87
CA GLU A 170 10.95 -15.00 16.95
C GLU A 170 10.04 -15.67 15.90
N LEU A 171 9.61 -16.91 16.13
CA LEU A 171 8.79 -17.61 15.14
C LEU A 171 7.32 -17.18 15.19
N SER A 172 6.76 -16.85 14.01
CA SER A 172 5.32 -16.60 13.91
C SER A 172 4.50 -17.81 14.39
N PRO A 173 3.31 -17.61 14.99
CA PRO A 173 2.49 -18.71 15.53
C PRO A 173 2.18 -19.81 14.50
N GLN A 174 2.00 -19.41 13.23
CA GLN A 174 1.77 -20.34 12.14
C GLN A 174 2.99 -21.19 11.84
N ILE A 175 4.19 -20.59 11.78
CA ILE A 175 5.45 -21.29 11.60
C ILE A 175 5.67 -22.27 12.75
N THR A 176 5.52 -21.82 13.99
CA THR A 176 5.66 -22.64 15.19
C THR A 176 4.74 -23.86 15.14
N THR A 177 3.49 -23.69 14.70
CA THR A 177 2.53 -24.79 14.53
C THR A 177 2.97 -25.78 13.45
N THR A 178 3.43 -25.29 12.30
CA THR A 178 3.94 -26.15 11.22
C THR A 178 5.18 -26.92 11.66
N VAL A 179 6.14 -26.27 12.31
CA VAL A 179 7.39 -26.90 12.76
C VAL A 179 7.11 -27.95 13.85
N ARG A 180 6.21 -27.67 14.81
CA ARG A 180 5.76 -28.68 15.80
C ARG A 180 5.12 -29.88 15.11
N THR A 181 4.32 -29.67 14.08
CA THR A 181 3.69 -30.76 13.34
C THR A 181 4.73 -31.62 12.61
N LEU A 182 5.72 -30.99 11.97
CA LEU A 182 6.83 -31.69 11.30
C LEU A 182 7.72 -32.45 12.31
N LEU A 183 7.96 -31.86 13.48
CA LEU A 183 8.69 -32.52 14.58
C LEU A 183 7.95 -33.77 15.06
N THR A 184 6.64 -33.69 15.28
CA THR A 184 5.82 -34.86 15.64
C THR A 184 5.91 -35.99 14.62
N VAL A 185 5.95 -35.66 13.32
CA VAL A 185 6.14 -36.66 12.26
C VAL A 185 7.54 -37.27 12.35
N ALA A 186 8.58 -36.46 12.50
CA ALA A 186 9.96 -36.93 12.58
C ALA A 186 10.18 -37.83 13.82
N ASP A 187 9.68 -37.42 14.99
CA ASP A 187 9.78 -38.20 16.22
C ASP A 187 8.97 -39.49 16.16
N GLY A 188 7.78 -39.48 15.53
CA GLY A 188 7.01 -40.70 15.29
C GLY A 188 7.73 -41.70 14.38
N ILE A 189 8.51 -41.23 13.40
CA ILE A 189 9.38 -42.10 12.59
C ILE A 189 10.55 -42.63 13.44
N VAL A 190 11.20 -41.79 14.24
CA VAL A 190 12.28 -42.25 15.14
C VAL A 190 11.74 -43.32 16.10
N GLU A 191 10.61 -43.09 16.77
CA GLU A 191 9.95 -44.04 17.68
C GLU A 191 9.59 -45.35 16.96
N ALA A 192 9.08 -45.27 15.73
CA ALA A 192 8.69 -46.43 14.94
C ALA A 192 9.84 -47.41 14.68
N PHE A 193 11.09 -46.95 14.67
CA PHE A 193 12.26 -47.72 14.21
C PHE A 193 13.43 -47.77 15.21
N SER A 194 13.30 -47.21 16.42
CA SER A 194 14.39 -47.20 17.42
C SER A 194 14.49 -48.47 18.29
N GLY A 195 13.56 -49.43 18.15
CA GLY A 195 13.52 -50.66 18.95
C GLY A 195 13.89 -51.92 18.18
N VAL A 196 13.84 -53.08 18.85
CA VAL A 196 13.91 -54.40 18.21
C VAL A 196 12.57 -54.63 17.48
N GLY A 197 12.52 -54.22 16.21
CA GLY A 197 11.34 -54.29 15.36
C GLY A 197 10.70 -52.92 15.09
N VAL A 198 9.62 -52.93 14.29
CA VAL A 198 8.85 -51.73 13.95
C VAL A 198 7.70 -51.57 14.92
N ASN A 199 7.52 -50.38 15.49
CA ASN A 199 6.31 -50.00 16.24
C ASN A 199 5.24 -49.49 15.25
N PRO A 200 4.25 -50.32 14.85
CA PRO A 200 3.28 -49.94 13.82
C PRO A 200 2.35 -48.82 14.26
N ALA A 201 2.11 -48.68 15.58
CA ALA A 201 1.25 -47.64 16.12
C ALA A 201 1.91 -46.25 15.96
N ALA A 202 3.20 -46.13 16.28
CA ALA A 202 3.97 -44.90 16.08
C ALA A 202 4.03 -44.50 14.60
N LEU A 203 4.29 -45.46 13.71
CA LEU A 203 4.30 -45.24 12.27
C LEU A 203 2.93 -44.77 11.75
N THR A 204 1.86 -45.41 12.20
CA THR A 204 0.48 -45.05 11.81
C THR A 204 0.14 -43.62 12.25
N ARG A 205 0.50 -43.22 13.48
CA ARG A 205 0.32 -41.84 13.97
C ARG A 205 1.11 -40.84 13.12
N ALA A 206 2.36 -41.13 12.80
CA ALA A 206 3.19 -40.26 11.96
C ALA A 206 2.57 -40.07 10.56
N MET A 207 2.06 -41.15 9.95
CA MET A 207 1.39 -41.10 8.65
C MET A 207 0.06 -40.36 8.69
N GLN A 208 -0.74 -40.52 9.74
CA GLN A 208 -1.98 -39.76 9.92
C GLN A 208 -1.72 -38.26 10.06
N THR A 209 -0.70 -37.88 10.84
CA THR A 209 -0.28 -36.48 10.98
C THR A 209 0.18 -35.90 9.63
N MET A 210 0.96 -36.66 8.86
CA MET A 210 1.40 -36.24 7.53
C MET A 210 0.23 -36.09 6.55
N GLN A 211 -0.72 -37.04 6.54
CA GLN A 211 -1.92 -36.95 5.70
C GLN A 211 -2.79 -35.74 6.06
N ARG A 212 -2.92 -35.44 7.36
CA ARG A 212 -3.60 -34.23 7.83
C ARG A 212 -2.92 -32.96 7.30
N LEU A 213 -1.60 -32.91 7.41
CA LEU A 213 -0.79 -31.80 6.90
C LEU A 213 -0.99 -31.61 5.38
N HIS A 214 -1.08 -32.68 4.59
CA HIS A 214 -1.40 -32.59 3.16
C HIS A 214 -2.86 -32.13 2.90
N LYS A 215 -3.84 -32.64 3.66
CA LYS A 215 -5.26 -32.32 3.49
C LYS A 215 -5.59 -30.86 3.84
N GLU A 216 -4.93 -30.29 4.83
CA GLU A 216 -5.16 -28.90 5.26
C GLU A 216 -4.68 -27.87 4.23
N GLY A 217 -4.14 -28.28 3.07
CA GLY A 217 -3.46 -27.39 2.12
C GLY A 217 -2.18 -26.77 2.69
N ARG A 218 -1.90 -27.04 3.97
CA ARG A 218 -0.65 -26.80 4.70
C ARG A 218 0.39 -27.87 4.41
N GLY A 219 0.32 -28.49 3.22
CA GLY A 219 1.35 -29.42 2.78
C GLY A 219 2.73 -28.76 2.91
N LEU A 220 3.79 -29.51 2.60
CA LEU A 220 5.14 -28.93 2.45
C LEU A 220 5.20 -27.73 1.44
N GLY A 221 4.08 -27.35 0.83
CA GLY A 221 3.81 -26.08 0.15
C GLY A 221 4.04 -24.85 1.04
N MET A 222 5.25 -24.34 0.90
CA MET A 222 5.92 -23.23 1.58
C MET A 222 5.33 -21.82 1.36
N GLY A 223 4.11 -21.68 0.84
CA GLY A 223 3.53 -20.38 0.52
C GLY A 223 3.49 -19.42 1.72
N SER A 224 3.39 -19.94 2.94
CA SER A 224 3.33 -19.13 4.17
C SER A 224 4.68 -18.74 4.77
N PHE A 225 5.79 -19.44 4.45
CA PHE A 225 7.07 -19.21 5.12
C PHE A 225 7.82 -18.01 4.53
N PHE A 226 7.81 -17.93 3.19
CA PHE A 226 8.47 -16.83 2.45
C PHE A 226 7.61 -15.58 2.43
N THR A 227 6.29 -15.72 2.53
CA THR A 227 5.40 -14.58 2.80
C THR A 227 5.46 -14.14 4.26
N ALA A 228 5.89 -14.97 5.21
CA ALA A 228 6.06 -14.58 6.61
C ALA A 228 7.35 -13.79 6.87
N GLY A 229 8.48 -14.12 6.23
CA GLY A 229 9.71 -13.32 6.33
C GLY A 229 9.59 -11.98 5.60
N SER A 230 8.96 -11.98 4.40
CA SER A 230 8.56 -10.75 3.73
C SER A 230 7.37 -10.06 4.41
N ARG A 231 6.60 -10.75 5.26
CA ARG A 231 5.67 -10.10 6.21
C ARG A 231 6.39 -9.51 7.39
N LEU A 232 7.31 -10.17 8.11
CA LEU A 232 8.07 -9.60 9.24
C LEU A 232 8.90 -8.36 8.84
N ALA A 233 9.45 -8.37 7.62
CA ALA A 233 10.09 -7.20 7.01
C ALA A 233 9.07 -6.09 6.60
N ARG A 234 7.77 -6.39 6.55
CA ARG A 234 6.65 -5.46 6.27
C ARG A 234 5.73 -5.21 7.47
N THR A 235 5.82 -6.03 8.52
CA THR A 235 5.15 -5.98 9.82
C THR A 235 5.76 -4.80 10.55
N ASP A 236 4.91 -4.09 11.26
CA ASP A 236 5.29 -2.97 12.11
C ASP A 236 6.52 -3.38 12.96
N PRO A 237 7.62 -2.60 12.96
CA PRO A 237 8.80 -2.86 13.79
C PRO A 237 8.47 -3.11 15.27
N LEU A 238 7.37 -2.53 15.78
CA LEU A 238 6.93 -2.68 17.16
C LEU A 238 6.05 -3.92 17.41
N ASP A 239 5.49 -4.52 16.35
CA ASP A 239 4.87 -5.85 16.39
C ASP A 239 5.91 -6.98 16.25
N ARG A 240 7.19 -6.62 16.09
CA ARG A 240 8.30 -7.56 16.20
C ARG A 240 8.52 -7.83 17.70
N PRO A 241 8.61 -9.09 18.13
CA PRO A 241 8.83 -9.39 19.54
C PRO A 241 10.17 -8.81 20.01
N VAL A 242 10.13 -7.82 20.91
CA VAL A 242 11.33 -7.27 21.57
C VAL A 242 11.76 -8.21 22.71
N ILE A 243 13.01 -8.67 22.67
CA ILE A 243 13.61 -9.50 23.72
C ILE A 243 14.15 -8.60 24.82
N LEU A 244 13.53 -8.65 26.00
CA LEU A 244 14.13 -8.17 27.24
C LEU A 244 15.23 -9.16 27.64
N ILE A 245 16.49 -8.80 27.36
CA ILE A 245 17.64 -9.51 27.91
C ILE A 245 17.81 -9.01 29.34
N GLU A 246 17.31 -9.76 30.30
CA GLU A 246 17.72 -9.60 31.70
C GLU A 246 19.20 -9.97 31.80
N ALA A 247 20.07 -8.99 31.57
CA ALA A 247 21.46 -9.10 31.96
C ALA A 247 21.48 -9.24 33.48
N ASN A 248 22.08 -10.32 34.00
CA ASN A 248 22.44 -10.41 35.41
C ASN A 248 23.41 -9.26 35.73
N GLU A 249 22.88 -8.12 36.14
CA GLU A 249 23.69 -7.03 36.68
C GLU A 249 24.40 -7.54 37.94
N PRO A 250 25.71 -7.29 38.07
CA PRO A 250 26.44 -7.60 39.29
C PRO A 250 25.82 -6.80 40.44
N VAL A 251 25.47 -7.49 41.53
CA VAL A 251 24.87 -6.94 42.74
C VAL A 251 25.81 -5.92 43.38
N ALA A 252 25.76 -4.68 42.91
CA ALA A 252 26.25 -3.52 43.62
C ALA A 252 25.04 -2.92 44.33
N HIS A 253 25.06 -2.96 45.67
CA HIS A 253 24.06 -2.35 46.53
C HIS A 253 24.00 -0.84 46.29
N ARG A 254 23.20 -0.42 45.30
CA ARG A 254 22.77 0.96 45.12
C ARG A 254 21.61 1.16 46.08
N ALA A 255 21.75 2.11 47.00
CA ALA A 255 20.70 2.48 47.93
C ALA A 255 19.39 2.72 47.16
N GLU A 256 18.33 2.00 47.52
CA GLU A 256 16.99 2.20 46.97
C GLU A 256 16.62 3.68 47.10
N PRO A 257 16.40 4.40 45.98
CA PRO A 257 15.88 5.75 46.06
C PRO A 257 14.53 5.70 46.77
N ALA A 258 14.31 6.61 47.72
CA ALA A 258 13.04 6.73 48.42
C ALA A 258 11.89 6.75 47.40
N PRO A 259 10.78 6.01 47.62
CA PRO A 259 9.67 5.96 46.70
C PRO A 259 9.17 7.37 46.44
N VAL A 260 9.37 7.86 45.23
CA VAL A 260 8.79 9.12 44.77
C VAL A 260 7.29 8.87 44.66
N ASP A 261 6.48 9.68 45.33
CA ASP A 261 5.03 9.60 45.25
C ASP A 261 4.61 9.56 43.77
N ALA A 262 3.97 8.46 43.36
CA ALA A 262 3.58 8.24 41.98
C ALA A 262 2.57 9.32 41.58
N ARG A 263 3.04 10.31 40.83
CA ARG A 263 2.17 11.29 40.19
C ARG A 263 1.16 10.52 39.34
N PRO A 264 -0.14 10.83 39.42
CA PRO A 264 -1.14 10.15 38.60
C PRO A 264 -0.71 10.21 37.13
N ALA A 265 -0.82 9.07 36.44
CA ALA A 265 -0.46 8.97 35.03
C ALA A 265 -1.27 10.00 34.24
N ALA A 266 -0.58 10.80 33.41
CA ALA A 266 -1.24 11.76 32.54
C ALA A 266 -2.21 11.02 31.61
N THR A 267 -3.37 11.61 31.38
CA THR A 267 -4.35 11.09 30.42
C THR A 267 -3.86 11.30 28.98
N VAL A 268 -4.39 10.52 28.03
CA VAL A 268 -4.05 10.65 26.59
C VAL A 268 -4.34 12.06 26.08
N ASP A 269 -5.45 12.66 26.51
CA ASP A 269 -5.83 14.01 26.09
C ASP A 269 -4.91 15.09 26.66
N GLU A 270 -4.41 14.91 27.89
CA GLU A 270 -3.36 15.78 28.45
C GLU A 270 -2.05 15.66 27.65
N LEU A 271 -1.64 14.44 27.31
CA LEU A 271 -0.44 14.22 26.48
C LEU A 271 -0.58 14.83 25.09
N ARG A 272 -1.74 14.65 24.43
CA ARG A 272 -2.05 15.31 23.14
C ARG A 272 -2.05 16.83 23.28
N HIS A 273 -2.58 17.38 24.36
CA HIS A 273 -2.57 18.82 24.61
C HIS A 273 -1.15 19.36 24.78
N VAL A 274 -0.28 18.65 25.53
CA VAL A 274 1.13 19.01 25.69
C VAL A 274 1.86 18.94 24.34
N MET A 275 1.66 17.87 23.58
CA MET A 275 2.26 17.71 22.24
C MET A 275 1.82 18.83 21.29
N ARG A 276 0.53 19.20 21.26
CA ARG A 276 0.04 20.34 20.46
C ARG A 276 0.67 21.64 20.94
N LYS A 277 0.77 21.87 22.25
CA LYS A 277 1.41 23.08 22.79
C LYS A 277 2.86 23.24 22.33
N GLN A 278 3.61 22.13 22.20
CA GLN A 278 4.99 22.15 21.68
C GLN A 278 5.04 22.45 20.17
N LEU A 279 4.06 21.95 19.41
CA LEU A 279 3.99 22.15 17.95
C LEU A 279 3.27 23.44 17.53
N GLY A 280 2.58 24.12 18.46
CA GLY A 280 1.71 25.28 18.19
C GLY A 280 0.23 24.92 17.99
N ASP A 281 -0.61 25.94 17.78
CA ASP A 281 -2.08 25.77 17.70
C ASP A 281 -2.52 24.79 16.59
N ASP A 282 -1.81 24.78 15.46
CA ASP A 282 -1.98 23.81 14.38
C ASP A 282 -0.66 23.05 14.13
N PRO A 283 -0.52 21.82 14.64
CA PRO A 283 0.73 21.05 14.51
C PRO A 283 1.07 20.74 13.06
N TYR A 284 0.08 20.65 12.16
CA TYR A 284 0.29 20.29 10.77
C TYR A 284 0.82 21.47 9.94
N GLN A 285 0.44 22.70 10.30
CA GLN A 285 0.98 23.92 9.70
C GLN A 285 2.39 24.24 10.18
N ALA A 286 2.74 23.91 11.43
CA ALA A 286 4.08 24.16 11.97
C ALA A 286 5.13 23.13 11.50
N ALA A 287 4.70 21.89 11.23
CA ALA A 287 5.58 20.79 10.82
C ALA A 287 6.53 21.10 9.64
N PRO A 288 6.13 21.81 8.57
CA PRO A 288 7.04 22.30 7.53
C PRO A 288 8.30 23.01 8.04
N ALA A 289 8.16 23.91 9.02
CA ALA A 289 9.27 24.68 9.56
C ALA A 289 10.18 23.78 10.40
N LEU A 290 9.60 22.91 11.22
CA LEU A 290 10.35 21.93 12.02
C LEU A 290 11.16 20.97 11.16
N LEU A 291 10.60 20.50 10.04
CA LEU A 291 11.29 19.62 9.10
C LEU A 291 12.45 20.30 8.36
N ALA A 292 12.48 21.63 8.31
CA ALA A 292 13.56 22.39 7.69
C ALA A 292 14.74 22.55 8.65
N GLU A 293 14.48 22.83 9.92
CA GLU A 293 15.48 23.10 10.96
C GLU A 293 15.20 22.23 12.21
N PRO A 294 15.62 20.96 12.20
CA PRO A 294 15.34 20.05 13.32
C PRO A 294 16.20 20.41 14.55
N ASP A 295 15.56 20.49 15.71
CA ASP A 295 16.21 20.62 17.02
C ASP A 295 16.13 19.26 17.75
N VAL A 296 17.28 18.70 18.15
CA VAL A 296 17.38 17.38 18.81
C VAL A 296 16.55 17.33 20.08
N ALA A 297 16.60 18.37 20.92
CA ALA A 297 15.91 18.37 22.22
C ALA A 297 14.39 18.39 22.03
N VAL A 298 13.91 19.17 21.04
CA VAL A 298 12.50 19.19 20.66
C VAL A 298 12.08 17.85 20.05
N ALA A 299 12.91 17.25 19.19
CA ALA A 299 12.64 15.97 18.57
C ALA A 299 12.52 14.84 19.61
N ASP A 300 13.44 14.76 20.59
CA ASP A 300 13.41 13.78 21.66
C ASP A 300 12.16 13.93 22.54
N GLU A 301 11.79 15.16 22.91
CA GLU A 301 10.57 15.42 23.68
C GLU A 301 9.31 15.02 22.91
N LEU A 302 9.24 15.35 21.61
CA LEU A 302 8.14 14.96 20.74
C LEU A 302 8.05 13.44 20.56
N VAL A 303 9.18 12.75 20.37
CA VAL A 303 9.21 11.28 20.27
C VAL A 303 8.71 10.67 21.57
N ALA A 304 9.15 11.15 22.74
CA ALA A 304 8.68 10.64 24.03
C ALA A 304 7.15 10.81 24.21
N LEU A 305 6.63 12.01 23.90
CA LEU A 305 5.20 12.31 24.01
C LEU A 305 4.37 11.49 23.01
N ALA A 306 4.73 11.52 21.72
CA ALA A 306 3.99 10.85 20.66
C ALA A 306 4.03 9.32 20.83
N THR A 307 5.16 8.76 21.24
CA THR A 307 5.29 7.33 21.56
C THR A 307 4.36 6.97 22.71
N THR A 308 4.34 7.77 23.78
CA THR A 308 3.45 7.52 24.93
C THR A 308 1.97 7.54 24.50
N VAL A 309 1.57 8.52 23.68
CA VAL A 309 0.19 8.60 23.14
C VAL A 309 -0.16 7.38 22.30
N VAL A 310 0.75 6.94 21.41
CA VAL A 310 0.50 5.78 20.54
C VAL A 310 0.37 4.48 21.34
N HIS A 311 1.12 4.33 22.44
CA HIS A 311 1.16 3.10 23.23
C HIS A 311 0.03 2.96 24.27
N THR A 312 -0.86 3.95 24.43
CA THR A 312 -1.98 3.83 25.37
C THR A 312 -3.09 2.89 24.90
N GLY A 313 -3.04 2.44 23.64
CA GLY A 313 -4.06 1.58 23.02
C GLY A 313 -5.29 2.33 22.49
N SER A 314 -5.31 3.66 22.56
CA SER A 314 -6.37 4.52 22.04
C SER A 314 -5.88 5.50 20.96
N ALA A 315 -4.80 5.14 20.27
CA ALA A 315 -4.16 5.98 19.27
C ALA A 315 -5.03 6.12 18.01
N GLU A 316 -5.11 7.33 17.49
CA GLU A 316 -5.77 7.67 16.24
C GLU A 316 -4.72 7.80 15.11
N ALA A 317 -5.16 7.82 13.85
CA ALA A 317 -4.26 8.01 12.71
C ALA A 317 -3.47 9.34 12.78
N ALA A 318 -4.07 10.38 13.36
CA ALA A 318 -3.39 11.65 13.61
C ALA A 318 -2.22 11.49 14.60
N ASP A 319 -2.37 10.65 15.64
CA ASP A 319 -1.29 10.40 16.61
C ASP A 319 -0.11 9.67 15.94
N HIS A 320 -0.40 8.67 15.10
CA HIS A 320 0.62 7.99 14.30
C HIS A 320 1.33 8.91 13.30
N LEU A 321 0.62 9.88 12.73
CA LEU A 321 1.24 10.87 11.83
C LEU A 321 2.21 11.79 12.60
N LEU A 322 1.84 12.21 13.81
CA LEU A 322 2.70 13.02 14.66
C LEU A 322 3.90 12.23 15.19
N LEU A 323 3.74 10.94 15.49
CA LEU A 323 4.87 10.06 15.81
C LEU A 323 5.83 9.93 14.61
N ALA A 324 5.30 9.72 13.39
CA ALA A 324 6.12 9.67 12.19
C ALA A 324 6.88 10.98 11.95
N LEU A 325 6.26 12.14 12.21
CA LEU A 325 6.93 13.44 12.19
C LEU A 325 8.06 13.49 13.21
N ALA A 326 7.80 13.15 14.47
CA ALA A 326 8.78 13.22 15.55
C ALA A 326 10.01 12.33 15.28
N LEU A 327 9.80 11.09 14.86
CA LEU A 327 10.87 10.16 14.49
C LEU A 327 11.66 10.64 13.26
N THR A 328 10.99 11.25 12.27
CA THR A 328 11.66 11.86 11.12
C THR A 328 12.52 13.05 11.53
N LEU A 329 12.08 13.86 12.49
CA LEU A 329 12.88 14.97 13.03
C LEU A 329 14.11 14.44 13.75
N ARG A 330 13.95 13.42 14.61
CA ARG A 330 15.03 12.82 15.39
C ARG A 330 16.08 12.13 14.51
N SER A 331 15.65 11.31 13.55
CA SER A 331 16.51 10.67 12.54
C SER A 331 17.36 11.66 11.73
N ARG A 332 16.89 12.92 11.59
CA ARG A 332 17.64 13.98 10.89
C ARG A 332 18.53 14.83 11.80
N ALA A 333 18.23 14.84 13.09
CA ALA A 333 18.96 15.62 14.08
C ALA A 333 20.12 14.80 14.68
N ASP A 334 19.99 13.48 14.70
CA ASP A 334 21.00 12.53 15.18
C ASP A 334 21.75 11.87 14.00
N ASP A 335 23.08 11.97 13.97
CA ASP A 335 23.95 11.23 13.03
C ASP A 335 24.35 9.85 13.58
N GLY A 336 23.79 9.46 14.73
CA GLY A 336 24.07 8.21 15.41
C GLY A 336 23.51 6.95 14.73
N PRO A 337 23.93 5.75 15.18
CA PRO A 337 23.48 4.48 14.62
C PRO A 337 21.96 4.23 14.77
N GLY A 338 21.27 4.99 15.61
CA GLY A 338 19.80 4.91 15.78
C GLY A 338 19.01 5.65 14.69
N ALA A 339 19.65 6.48 13.87
CA ALA A 339 18.95 7.29 12.86
C ALA A 339 18.22 6.45 11.79
N GLU A 340 18.77 5.28 11.43
CA GLU A 340 18.16 4.35 10.47
C GLU A 340 16.95 3.63 11.08
N GLU A 341 17.03 3.25 12.36
CA GLU A 341 15.93 2.63 13.11
C GLU A 341 14.76 3.62 13.27
N ASP A 342 15.05 4.86 13.67
CA ASP A 342 14.04 5.92 13.76
C ASP A 342 13.37 6.19 12.39
N ALA A 343 14.12 6.13 11.28
CA ALA A 343 13.55 6.28 9.94
C ALA A 343 12.61 5.12 9.55
N ASP A 344 12.96 3.89 9.92
CA ASP A 344 12.11 2.71 9.69
C ASP A 344 10.83 2.75 10.53
N ASP A 345 10.92 3.17 11.79
CA ASP A 345 9.78 3.35 12.67
C ASP A 345 8.89 4.51 12.21
N ALA A 346 9.49 5.58 11.68
CA ALA A 346 8.76 6.67 11.04
C ALA A 346 7.96 6.18 9.82
N ARG A 347 8.56 5.33 8.96
CA ARG A 347 7.86 4.71 7.82
C ARG A 347 6.72 3.81 8.26
N ALA A 348 6.90 3.04 9.33
CA ALA A 348 5.84 2.18 9.87
C ALA A 348 4.67 3.01 10.41
N SER A 349 4.95 4.00 11.25
CA SER A 349 3.95 4.92 11.79
C SER A 349 3.21 5.68 10.69
N LEU A 350 3.92 6.13 9.65
CA LEU A 350 3.32 6.81 8.50
C LEU A 350 2.35 5.89 7.71
N ARG A 351 2.71 4.62 7.53
CA ARG A 351 1.82 3.63 6.89
C ARG A 351 0.55 3.40 7.71
N THR A 352 0.66 3.32 9.03
CA THR A 352 -0.49 3.20 9.94
C THR A 352 -1.38 4.44 9.85
N ALA A 353 -0.81 5.64 9.93
CA ALA A 353 -1.53 6.90 9.76
C ALA A 353 -2.28 6.98 8.42
N ALA A 354 -1.63 6.57 7.32
CA ALA A 354 -2.22 6.59 6.00
C ALA A 354 -3.39 5.61 5.79
N SER A 355 -3.51 4.61 6.66
CA SER A 355 -4.60 3.63 6.62
C SER A 355 -5.85 4.06 7.38
N GLY A 356 -5.73 5.04 8.30
CA GLY A 356 -6.84 5.54 9.11
C GLY A 356 -7.44 6.84 8.58
N GLU A 357 -8.39 7.40 9.33
CA GLU A 357 -9.02 8.67 9.01
C GLU A 357 -8.17 9.83 9.54
N LEU A 358 -7.70 10.67 8.62
CA LEU A 358 -6.93 11.86 8.95
C LEU A 358 -7.79 13.11 8.75
N PRO A 359 -7.63 14.12 9.60
CA PRO A 359 -8.25 15.41 9.34
C PRO A 359 -7.67 16.01 8.04
N PRO A 360 -8.46 16.77 7.25
CA PRO A 360 -8.03 17.29 5.94
C PRO A 360 -6.70 18.07 5.97
N GLU A 361 -6.49 18.85 7.03
CA GLU A 361 -5.29 19.65 7.30
C GLU A 361 -4.02 18.82 7.52
N ALA A 362 -4.15 17.56 7.94
CA ALA A 362 -3.02 16.66 8.16
C ALA A 362 -2.49 16.02 6.86
N PHE A 363 -3.30 16.01 5.80
CA PHE A 363 -2.95 15.33 4.55
C PHE A 363 -1.70 15.92 3.83
N PRO A 364 -1.51 17.25 3.74
CA PRO A 364 -0.26 17.83 3.27
C PRO A 364 0.98 17.33 4.01
N LEU A 365 0.90 17.20 5.34
CA LEU A 365 2.01 16.67 6.15
C LEU A 365 2.29 15.21 5.81
N LEU A 366 1.26 14.37 5.69
CA LEU A 366 1.43 12.97 5.29
C LEU A 366 2.18 12.86 3.96
N LEU A 367 1.84 13.68 2.96
CA LEU A 367 2.52 13.66 1.67
C LEU A 367 3.99 14.12 1.77
N ARG A 368 4.27 15.14 2.58
CA ARG A 368 5.65 15.60 2.83
C ARG A 368 6.51 14.50 3.44
N LEU A 369 6.00 13.83 4.48
CA LEU A 369 6.70 12.72 5.14
C LEU A 369 6.86 11.54 4.18
N ALA A 370 5.83 11.18 3.41
CA ALA A 370 5.92 10.12 2.41
C ALA A 370 7.00 10.39 1.36
N HIS A 371 7.07 11.62 0.85
CA HIS A 371 8.13 12.02 -0.08
C HIS A 371 9.52 11.95 0.56
N ARG A 372 9.65 12.44 1.80
CA ARG A 372 10.94 12.47 2.51
C ARG A 372 11.47 11.08 2.86
N LEU A 373 10.59 10.16 3.22
CA LEU A 373 10.93 8.81 3.63
C LEU A 373 11.01 7.82 2.44
N ASP A 374 10.78 8.29 1.21
CA ASP A 374 10.60 7.48 -0.01
C ASP A 374 9.55 6.37 0.14
N GLU A 375 8.46 6.69 0.82
CA GLU A 375 7.43 5.73 1.22
C GLU A 375 6.17 5.86 0.35
N HIS A 376 5.55 4.71 0.07
CA HIS A 376 4.32 4.64 -0.74
C HIS A 376 3.06 4.83 0.12
N ALA A 377 3.10 5.74 1.09
CA ALA A 377 2.04 5.92 2.08
C ALA A 377 0.68 6.26 1.43
N ALA A 378 0.67 6.90 0.26
CA ALA A 378 -0.54 7.31 -0.44
C ALA A 378 -1.17 6.21 -1.35
N THR A 379 -0.96 4.92 -1.08
CA THR A 379 -1.49 3.83 -1.94
C THR A 379 -3.01 3.87 -2.13
N GLY A 380 -3.78 4.20 -1.07
CA GLY A 380 -5.23 4.34 -1.14
C GLY A 380 -5.66 5.48 -2.06
N VAL A 381 -4.97 6.62 -1.98
CA VAL A 381 -5.15 7.78 -2.88
C VAL A 381 -4.79 7.42 -4.32
N ALA A 382 -3.67 6.71 -4.53
CA ALA A 382 -3.26 6.26 -5.86
C ALA A 382 -4.28 5.30 -6.48
N ALA A 383 -4.84 4.38 -5.70
CA ALA A 383 -5.93 3.52 -6.13
C ALA A 383 -7.19 4.33 -6.50
N ALA A 384 -7.56 5.31 -5.68
CA ALA A 384 -8.68 6.20 -5.95
C ALA A 384 -8.47 7.00 -7.24
N LEU A 385 -7.26 7.55 -7.47
CA LEU A 385 -6.88 8.25 -8.70
C LEU A 385 -7.07 7.38 -9.94
N ARG A 386 -6.61 6.12 -9.91
CA ARG A 386 -6.80 5.16 -11.01
C ARG A 386 -8.28 4.92 -11.27
N THR A 387 -9.09 4.72 -10.23
CA THR A 387 -10.53 4.52 -10.34
C THR A 387 -11.23 5.72 -10.99
N VAL A 388 -10.81 6.94 -10.62
CA VAL A 388 -11.36 8.16 -11.24
C VAL A 388 -10.69 8.51 -12.59
N GLY A 389 -9.67 7.76 -13.01
CA GLY A 389 -8.94 7.97 -14.26
C GLY A 389 -8.13 9.26 -14.28
N ALA A 390 -7.59 9.68 -13.14
CA ALA A 390 -6.62 10.75 -13.03
C ALA A 390 -5.20 10.17 -12.97
N ASP A 391 -4.22 10.91 -13.50
CA ASP A 391 -2.82 10.50 -13.53
C ASP A 391 -2.09 10.89 -12.23
N ALA A 392 -2.52 11.98 -11.58
CA ALA A 392 -1.97 12.43 -10.31
C ALA A 392 -2.94 13.27 -9.46
N LEU A 393 -2.68 13.31 -8.15
CA LEU A 393 -3.21 14.32 -7.22
C LEU A 393 -2.12 15.36 -6.96
N ALA A 394 -2.43 16.62 -7.20
CA ALA A 394 -1.59 17.77 -6.85
C ALA A 394 -2.10 18.40 -5.56
N VAL A 395 -1.19 18.61 -4.61
CA VAL A 395 -1.47 19.29 -3.34
C VAL A 395 -0.53 20.49 -3.24
N PRO A 396 -1.05 21.74 -3.33
CA PRO A 396 -0.26 22.94 -3.17
C PRO A 396 0.46 22.96 -1.81
N GLN A 397 1.66 23.53 -1.81
CA GLN A 397 2.51 23.75 -0.66
C GLN A 397 3.04 25.19 -0.71
N PRO A 398 3.44 25.79 0.42
CA PRO A 398 4.12 27.09 0.42
C PRO A 398 5.32 27.18 -0.54
N ASP A 399 6.03 26.06 -0.73
CA ASP A 399 7.25 25.93 -1.52
C ASP A 399 7.05 25.25 -2.89
N GLY A 400 5.81 24.92 -3.30
CA GLY A 400 5.55 24.30 -4.60
C GLY A 400 4.29 23.43 -4.63
N VAL A 401 4.37 22.29 -5.32
CA VAL A 401 3.26 21.32 -5.40
C VAL A 401 3.80 19.93 -5.13
N LEU A 402 3.15 19.16 -4.26
CA LEU A 402 3.40 17.73 -4.14
C LEU A 402 2.46 16.94 -5.04
N LEU A 403 3.02 15.98 -5.78
CA LEU A 403 2.29 15.12 -6.71
C LEU A 403 2.25 13.70 -6.17
N VAL A 404 1.04 13.14 -6.00
CA VAL A 404 0.83 11.70 -5.81
C VAL A 404 0.53 11.07 -7.16
N HIS A 405 1.40 10.20 -7.65
CA HIS A 405 1.23 9.55 -8.95
C HIS A 405 0.28 8.35 -8.87
N ALA A 406 -0.70 8.30 -9.75
CA ALA A 406 -1.68 7.21 -9.78
C ALA A 406 -1.05 5.85 -10.14
N GLY A 407 0.00 5.85 -10.97
CA GLY A 407 0.65 4.62 -11.44
C GLY A 407 1.49 3.93 -10.36
N THR A 408 2.27 4.71 -9.60
CA THR A 408 3.23 4.19 -8.63
C THR A 408 2.77 4.35 -7.19
N GLY A 409 1.95 5.38 -6.89
CA GLY A 409 1.65 5.81 -5.52
C GLY A 409 2.77 6.62 -4.87
N GLN A 410 3.85 6.89 -5.61
CA GLN A 410 4.95 7.73 -5.13
C GLN A 410 4.53 9.19 -5.01
N VAL A 411 5.11 9.85 -4.02
CA VAL A 411 5.01 11.30 -3.84
C VAL A 411 6.27 11.96 -4.35
N SER A 412 6.13 12.94 -5.24
CA SER A 412 7.26 13.69 -5.80
C SER A 412 6.96 15.19 -5.82
N PRO A 413 7.97 16.06 -5.74
CA PRO A 413 7.79 17.47 -6.00
C PRO A 413 7.41 17.70 -7.47
N GLY A 414 6.59 18.70 -7.70
CA GLY A 414 6.19 19.16 -9.02
C GLY A 414 6.03 20.67 -9.06
N THR A 415 5.82 21.19 -10.27
CA THR A 415 5.45 22.57 -10.50
C THR A 415 4.11 22.61 -11.22
N GLU A 416 3.38 23.73 -11.13
CA GLU A 416 2.14 23.92 -11.90
C GLU A 416 2.35 23.78 -13.42
N ARG A 417 3.60 23.98 -13.90
CA ARG A 417 3.97 23.85 -15.32
C ARG A 417 4.21 22.41 -15.75
N THR A 418 4.51 21.51 -14.82
CA THR A 418 4.89 20.11 -15.08
C THR A 418 3.83 19.12 -14.61
N LEU A 419 2.57 19.58 -14.47
CA LEU A 419 1.48 18.70 -14.07
C LEU A 419 1.26 17.61 -15.12
N PRO A 420 1.02 16.35 -14.70
CA PRO A 420 0.59 15.28 -15.59
C PRO A 420 -0.65 15.65 -16.42
N ARG A 421 -0.92 14.87 -17.46
CA ARG A 421 -1.97 15.20 -18.43
C ARG A 421 -3.35 15.36 -17.78
N ARG A 422 -3.70 14.51 -16.81
CA ARG A 422 -4.94 14.58 -16.03
C ARG A 422 -4.62 14.66 -14.54
N THR A 423 -4.78 15.84 -13.97
CA THR A 423 -4.44 16.08 -12.56
C THR A 423 -5.65 16.53 -11.78
N LEU A 424 -5.84 15.97 -10.60
CA LEU A 424 -6.77 16.51 -9.60
C LEU A 424 -5.97 17.46 -8.70
N LEU A 425 -6.46 18.67 -8.47
CA LEU A 425 -5.83 19.65 -7.60
C LEU A 425 -6.65 19.82 -6.33
N VAL A 426 -6.03 19.68 -5.16
CA VAL A 426 -6.65 20.04 -3.88
C VAL A 426 -6.50 21.54 -3.68
N ALA A 427 -7.48 22.31 -4.14
CA ALA A 427 -7.50 23.77 -4.04
C ALA A 427 -8.89 24.31 -4.33
N ASP A 428 -9.21 25.46 -3.74
CA ASP A 428 -10.46 26.19 -4.03
C ASP A 428 -10.49 26.79 -5.44
N ARG A 429 -9.31 26.98 -6.04
CA ARG A 429 -9.16 27.56 -7.37
C ARG A 429 -8.23 26.71 -8.24
N PRO A 430 -8.58 26.49 -9.53
CA PRO A 430 -7.68 25.86 -10.47
C PRO A 430 -6.47 26.77 -10.72
N PRO A 431 -5.31 26.20 -11.09
CA PRO A 431 -4.11 26.97 -11.33
C PRO A 431 -4.30 27.80 -12.61
N ALA A 432 -3.47 28.85 -12.75
CA ALA A 432 -3.42 29.64 -13.97
C ALA A 432 -3.18 28.73 -15.18
N ALA A 433 -3.84 29.04 -16.30
CA ALA A 433 -4.07 28.10 -17.39
C ALA A 433 -2.82 27.32 -17.85
N GLY A 434 -2.85 25.99 -17.72
CA GLY A 434 -1.81 25.07 -18.19
C GLY A 434 -2.24 24.18 -19.37
N VAL A 435 -1.35 23.27 -19.76
CA VAL A 435 -1.58 22.23 -20.79
C VAL A 435 -2.35 21.03 -20.21
N ALA A 436 -2.31 20.85 -18.89
CA ALA A 436 -2.98 19.76 -18.20
C ALA A 436 -4.52 19.94 -18.15
N ILE A 437 -5.21 18.81 -18.08
CA ILE A 437 -6.63 18.72 -17.73
C ILE A 437 -6.71 18.68 -16.22
N VAL A 438 -7.11 19.80 -15.61
CA VAL A 438 -7.18 19.95 -14.15
C VAL A 438 -8.62 19.94 -13.67
N SER A 439 -8.92 19.14 -12.65
CA SER A 439 -10.16 19.23 -11.86
C SER A 439 -9.81 19.54 -10.41
N THR A 440 -10.66 20.29 -9.72
CA THR A 440 -10.43 20.67 -8.33
C THR A 440 -11.19 19.77 -7.37
N LEU A 441 -10.66 19.63 -6.16
CA LEU A 441 -11.27 18.91 -5.04
C LEU A 441 -11.13 19.76 -3.78
N ALA A 442 -12.11 19.67 -2.88
CA ALA A 442 -12.01 20.27 -1.55
C ALA A 442 -10.98 19.55 -0.66
N GLY A 443 -10.74 18.26 -0.89
CA GLY A 443 -9.82 17.45 -0.10
C GLY A 443 -9.63 16.03 -0.62
N HIS A 444 -8.72 15.30 0.00
CA HIS A 444 -8.43 13.92 -0.37
C HIS A 444 -9.56 12.93 0.00
N THR A 445 -10.30 13.20 1.07
CA THR A 445 -11.49 12.41 1.46
C THR A 445 -12.55 12.44 0.37
N GLN A 446 -12.79 13.61 -0.25
CA GLN A 446 -13.69 13.76 -1.38
C GLN A 446 -13.25 12.89 -2.57
N LEU A 447 -11.95 12.74 -2.84
CA LEU A 447 -11.44 11.81 -3.86
C LEU A 447 -11.74 10.34 -3.51
N LEU A 448 -11.50 9.93 -2.26
CA LEU A 448 -11.79 8.56 -1.82
C LEU A 448 -13.27 8.23 -1.97
N ASP A 449 -14.15 9.17 -1.60
CA ASP A 449 -15.59 9.04 -1.77
C ASP A 449 -16.00 8.99 -3.24
N LEU A 450 -15.42 9.83 -4.09
CA LEU A 450 -15.67 9.80 -5.53
C LEU A 450 -15.24 8.47 -6.16
N ALA A 451 -14.14 7.88 -5.73
CA ALA A 451 -13.67 6.59 -6.22
C ALA A 451 -14.58 5.42 -5.84
N ARG A 452 -15.32 5.52 -4.73
CA ARG A 452 -16.29 4.50 -4.31
C ARG A 452 -17.59 4.55 -5.12
N ARG A 453 -17.85 5.63 -5.86
CA ARG A 453 -19.09 5.82 -6.61
C ARG A 453 -19.05 5.12 -7.96
N LYS A 454 -20.14 4.43 -8.30
CA LYS A 454 -20.32 3.84 -9.62
C LYS A 454 -20.59 4.95 -10.64
N ARG A 455 -19.67 5.10 -11.61
CA ARG A 455 -19.85 6.02 -12.74
C ARG A 455 -21.00 5.55 -13.63
N ARG A 456 -21.84 6.49 -14.02
CA ARG A 456 -22.93 6.30 -14.98
C ARG A 456 -22.61 7.06 -16.25
N ALA A 457 -23.08 6.57 -17.40
CA ALA A 457 -22.93 7.34 -18.62
C ALA A 457 -23.89 8.56 -18.59
N ILE A 458 -23.35 9.74 -18.87
CA ILE A 458 -24.04 11.05 -18.80
C ILE A 458 -25.30 11.10 -19.69
N ILE A 459 -25.39 10.22 -20.68
CA ILE A 459 -26.46 10.16 -21.68
C ILE A 459 -27.65 9.28 -21.28
N GLU A 460 -27.59 8.53 -20.16
CA GLU A 460 -28.64 7.54 -19.82
C GLU A 460 -29.95 8.20 -19.38
N GLU A 461 -29.87 9.11 -18.41
CA GLU A 461 -31.00 9.79 -17.77
C GLU A 461 -30.58 11.26 -17.50
N PRO A 462 -30.46 12.09 -18.55
CA PRO A 462 -30.16 13.50 -18.37
C PRO A 462 -31.44 14.25 -17.98
N VAL A 463 -31.33 15.11 -16.98
CA VAL A 463 -32.36 16.03 -16.51
C VAL A 463 -31.87 17.45 -16.78
N LEU A 464 -32.67 18.20 -17.52
CA LEU A 464 -32.36 19.56 -17.93
C LEU A 464 -33.42 20.49 -17.33
N LEU A 465 -33.00 21.35 -16.41
CA LEU A 465 -33.79 22.52 -16.02
C LEU A 465 -33.49 23.61 -17.03
N ALA A 466 -34.50 24.01 -17.79
CA ALA A 466 -34.29 24.79 -19.00
C ALA A 466 -34.72 26.25 -18.89
N GLY A 467 -33.82 27.15 -19.29
CA GLY A 467 -34.15 28.42 -19.91
C GLY A 467 -34.59 28.24 -21.38
N ALA A 468 -34.42 29.27 -22.21
CA ALA A 468 -34.91 29.28 -23.61
C ALA A 468 -34.30 28.16 -24.50
N ASP A 469 -33.11 27.66 -24.16
CA ASP A 469 -32.33 26.73 -25.00
C ASP A 469 -32.59 25.24 -24.72
N GLY A 470 -33.44 24.90 -23.74
CA GLY A 470 -33.63 23.52 -23.28
C GLY A 470 -34.15 22.54 -24.35
N VAL A 471 -34.87 23.03 -25.36
CA VAL A 471 -35.39 22.20 -26.46
C VAL A 471 -34.25 21.65 -27.32
N ASP A 472 -33.22 22.44 -27.61
CA ASP A 472 -32.08 21.99 -28.42
C ASP A 472 -31.23 20.96 -27.65
N LEU A 473 -31.00 21.20 -26.36
CA LEU A 473 -30.30 20.24 -25.51
C LEU A 473 -31.04 18.90 -25.41
N ARG A 474 -32.37 18.91 -25.26
CA ARG A 474 -33.17 17.69 -25.24
C ARG A 474 -33.00 16.87 -26.53
N ARG A 475 -32.98 17.53 -27.69
CA ARG A 475 -32.77 16.87 -28.98
C ARG A 475 -31.42 16.14 -29.04
N ARG A 476 -30.36 16.71 -28.48
CA ARG A 476 -29.01 16.10 -28.48
C ARG A 476 -28.91 14.86 -27.61
N TYR A 477 -29.58 14.86 -26.46
CA TYR A 477 -29.56 13.73 -25.53
C TYR A 477 -30.64 12.68 -25.80
N GLY A 478 -31.59 12.97 -26.69
CA GLY A 478 -32.65 12.06 -27.13
C GLY A 478 -33.75 11.82 -26.08
N ARG A 479 -33.41 11.21 -24.94
CA ARG A 479 -34.35 10.79 -23.87
C ARG A 479 -34.29 11.64 -22.60
N GLY A 480 -33.75 12.85 -22.66
CA GLY A 480 -33.67 13.73 -21.50
C GLY A 480 -35.03 14.19 -20.98
N GLU A 481 -35.18 14.24 -19.66
CA GLU A 481 -36.30 14.91 -18.99
C GLU A 481 -36.04 16.42 -19.00
N LEU A 482 -37.05 17.18 -19.45
CA LEU A 482 -37.00 18.63 -19.48
C LEU A 482 -37.94 19.15 -18.40
N LEU A 483 -37.38 19.83 -17.40
CA LEU A 483 -38.16 20.44 -16.33
C LEU A 483 -38.45 21.89 -16.69
N HIS A 484 -39.73 22.20 -16.92
CA HIS A 484 -40.22 23.57 -17.05
C HIS A 484 -40.80 24.03 -15.73
N GLU A 485 -40.49 25.26 -15.33
CA GLU A 485 -41.00 25.84 -14.08
C GLU A 485 -40.79 24.93 -12.84
N ALA A 486 -39.63 24.29 -12.74
CA ALA A 486 -39.33 23.38 -11.63
C ALA A 486 -39.17 24.14 -10.31
N THR A 487 -39.60 23.52 -9.22
CA THR A 487 -39.37 23.98 -7.85
C THR A 487 -38.11 23.31 -7.25
N ALA A 488 -37.66 23.78 -6.08
CA ALA A 488 -36.58 23.13 -5.33
C ALA A 488 -36.85 21.63 -5.07
N THR A 489 -38.08 21.28 -4.70
CA THR A 489 -38.49 19.89 -4.49
C THR A 489 -38.35 19.04 -5.75
N ASP A 490 -38.69 19.60 -6.92
CA ASP A 490 -38.54 18.90 -8.20
C ASP A 490 -37.07 18.63 -8.52
N VAL A 491 -36.18 19.59 -8.28
CA VAL A 491 -34.73 19.38 -8.48
C VAL A 491 -34.18 18.35 -7.49
N LEU A 492 -34.56 18.42 -6.21
CA LEU A 492 -34.12 17.47 -5.18
C LEU A 492 -34.60 16.04 -5.48
N ALA A 493 -35.78 15.87 -6.07
CA ALA A 493 -36.28 14.56 -6.49
C ALA A 493 -35.45 13.94 -7.64
N ARG A 494 -34.57 14.72 -8.30
CA ARG A 494 -33.80 14.35 -9.50
C ARG A 494 -32.30 14.26 -9.25
N LEU A 495 -31.85 14.28 -7.99
CA LEU A 495 -30.43 14.17 -7.67
C LEU A 495 -29.77 12.82 -8.05
N SER A 496 -30.54 11.84 -8.53
CA SER A 496 -30.02 10.58 -9.10
C SER A 496 -29.77 10.63 -10.61
N ALA A 497 -30.02 11.78 -11.25
CA ALA A 497 -29.80 11.98 -12.69
C ALA A 497 -28.34 11.75 -13.10
N THR A 498 -28.15 11.24 -14.32
CA THR A 498 -26.78 11.05 -14.88
C THR A 498 -26.15 12.35 -15.39
N LEU A 499 -26.98 13.34 -15.69
CA LEU A 499 -26.62 14.70 -15.96
C LEU A 499 -27.72 15.57 -15.37
N LEU A 500 -27.38 16.55 -14.55
CA LEU A 500 -28.30 17.57 -14.07
C LEU A 500 -27.79 18.92 -14.55
N HIS A 501 -28.42 19.50 -15.57
CA HIS A 501 -28.10 20.86 -16.01
C HIS A 501 -29.09 21.84 -15.38
N LEU A 502 -28.58 22.86 -14.72
CA LEU A 502 -29.36 23.90 -14.06
C LEU A 502 -29.13 25.23 -14.77
N ASP A 503 -30.02 25.58 -15.70
CA ASP A 503 -30.05 26.89 -16.35
C ASP A 503 -31.10 27.77 -15.66
N CYS A 504 -30.72 28.36 -14.53
CA CYS A 504 -31.62 29.22 -13.76
C CYS A 504 -30.90 30.45 -13.21
N PRO A 505 -31.64 31.54 -12.93
CA PRO A 505 -31.07 32.72 -12.27
C PRO A 505 -30.54 32.39 -10.87
N THR A 506 -29.59 33.19 -10.40
CA THR A 506 -28.97 33.04 -9.08
C THR A 506 -29.31 34.21 -8.17
N GLY A 507 -29.58 33.92 -6.91
CA GLY A 507 -29.86 34.92 -5.88
C GLY A 507 -28.60 35.65 -5.39
N PRO A 508 -28.75 36.68 -4.54
CA PRO A 508 -27.62 37.47 -4.02
C PRO A 508 -26.61 36.64 -3.20
N ALA A 509 -27.08 35.59 -2.54
CA ALA A 509 -26.25 34.63 -1.79
C ALA A 509 -25.71 33.50 -2.69
N GLY A 510 -25.93 33.57 -4.01
CA GLY A 510 -25.60 32.52 -4.97
C GLY A 510 -26.47 31.27 -4.85
N THR A 511 -27.66 31.38 -4.22
CA THR A 511 -28.72 30.36 -4.24
C THR A 511 -29.30 30.22 -5.64
N LEU A 512 -29.84 29.05 -5.99
CA LEU A 512 -30.47 28.85 -7.30
C LEU A 512 -31.94 29.26 -7.22
N LEU A 513 -32.35 30.26 -8.01
CA LEU A 513 -33.72 30.76 -8.05
C LEU A 513 -34.53 29.91 -9.01
N LEU A 514 -35.52 29.21 -8.46
CA LEU A 514 -36.38 28.27 -9.17
C LEU A 514 -37.80 28.83 -9.27
N ALA A 515 -38.68 28.10 -9.95
CA ALA A 515 -40.05 28.55 -10.16
C ALA A 515 -40.79 28.71 -8.83
N LYS A 516 -41.90 29.47 -8.89
CA LYS A 516 -42.72 29.84 -7.73
C LYS A 516 -41.90 30.53 -6.63
N ARG A 517 -40.79 31.18 -7.00
CA ARG A 517 -39.86 31.86 -6.08
C ARG A 517 -39.30 30.91 -5.00
N THR A 518 -39.13 29.64 -5.35
CA THR A 518 -38.43 28.70 -4.47
C THR A 518 -36.92 28.86 -4.67
N GLU A 519 -36.16 28.74 -3.58
CA GLU A 519 -34.70 28.79 -3.63
C GLU A 519 -34.13 27.41 -3.31
N LEU A 520 -33.13 26.99 -4.06
CA LEU A 520 -32.34 25.80 -3.75
C LEU A 520 -30.99 26.23 -3.18
N THR A 521 -30.77 25.92 -1.91
CA THR A 521 -29.54 26.21 -1.17
C THR A 521 -28.62 25.00 -1.11
N ALA A 522 -27.34 25.23 -0.78
CA ALA A 522 -26.36 24.16 -0.60
C ALA A 522 -26.78 23.19 0.53
N GLU A 523 -27.30 23.72 1.63
CA GLU A 523 -27.76 22.94 2.80
C GLU A 523 -28.92 22.02 2.42
N ALA A 524 -29.87 22.52 1.62
CA ALA A 524 -30.98 21.71 1.14
C ALA A 524 -30.52 20.55 0.25
N VAL A 525 -29.50 20.77 -0.59
CA VAL A 525 -28.91 19.72 -1.44
C VAL A 525 -28.21 18.66 -0.58
N VAL A 526 -27.43 19.05 0.45
CA VAL A 526 -26.77 18.12 1.38
C VAL A 526 -27.80 17.31 2.18
N ALA A 527 -28.87 17.95 2.65
CA ALA A 527 -29.91 17.30 3.45
C ALA A 527 -30.73 16.25 2.68
N ALA A 528 -30.83 16.36 1.35
CA ALA A 528 -31.72 15.56 0.55
C ALA A 528 -31.31 14.08 0.35
N GLN A 529 -30.13 13.65 0.84
CA GLN A 529 -29.61 12.27 0.84
C GLN A 529 -30.00 11.40 -0.37
N ILE A 530 -29.12 11.24 -1.35
CA ILE A 530 -29.46 10.43 -2.53
C ILE A 530 -29.32 8.93 -2.27
N ARG A 531 -30.33 8.16 -2.67
CA ARG A 531 -30.29 6.68 -2.62
C ARG A 531 -29.40 6.07 -3.70
N ARG A 532 -29.11 6.82 -4.76
CA ARG A 532 -28.35 6.36 -5.93
C ARG A 532 -27.43 7.48 -6.42
N ALA A 533 -26.15 7.17 -6.63
CA ALA A 533 -25.16 8.11 -7.13
C ALA A 533 -25.62 8.84 -8.40
N GLY A 534 -25.58 10.16 -8.37
CA GLY A 534 -25.79 11.03 -9.53
C GLY A 534 -24.54 11.04 -10.43
N GLY A 535 -24.70 11.48 -11.68
CA GLY A 535 -23.60 11.59 -12.64
C GLY A 535 -22.89 12.94 -12.54
N LEU A 536 -23.16 13.84 -13.49
CA LEU A 536 -22.56 15.18 -13.54
C LEU A 536 -23.62 16.26 -13.25
N VAL A 537 -23.29 17.28 -12.45
CA VAL A 537 -24.08 18.52 -12.36
C VAL A 537 -23.41 19.65 -13.13
N VAL A 538 -24.20 20.44 -13.87
CA VAL A 538 -23.77 21.67 -14.56
C VAL A 538 -24.54 22.83 -13.93
N LEU A 539 -23.82 23.74 -13.27
CA LEU A 539 -24.37 24.86 -12.50
C LEU A 539 -24.40 26.16 -13.34
N PRO A 540 -25.37 27.06 -13.09
CA PRO A 540 -25.50 28.33 -13.81
C PRO A 540 -24.39 29.33 -13.43
N PRO A 541 -24.11 30.36 -14.25
CA PRO A 541 -23.26 31.47 -13.86
C PRO A 541 -23.84 32.19 -12.63
N GLY A 542 -22.97 32.66 -11.71
CA GLY A 542 -23.40 33.39 -10.52
C GLY A 542 -23.84 32.52 -9.34
N ALA A 543 -23.90 31.20 -9.49
CA ALA A 543 -24.09 30.29 -8.37
C ALA A 543 -22.93 30.45 -7.37
N ALA A 544 -23.17 30.21 -6.08
CA ALA A 544 -22.14 30.24 -5.03
C ALA A 544 -21.14 29.08 -5.19
N PHE A 545 -20.32 29.12 -6.23
CA PHE A 545 -19.23 28.20 -6.48
C PHE A 545 -18.01 28.65 -5.65
N PRO A 546 -17.35 27.77 -4.87
CA PRO A 546 -17.43 26.30 -4.90
C PRO A 546 -18.51 25.64 -4.03
N ALA A 547 -19.11 26.34 -3.06
CA ALA A 547 -20.00 25.76 -2.06
C ALA A 547 -21.15 24.90 -2.64
N MET A 548 -21.81 25.38 -3.70
CA MET A 548 -22.87 24.62 -4.36
C MET A 548 -22.35 23.33 -5.02
N ALA A 549 -21.16 23.36 -5.62
CA ALA A 549 -20.57 22.17 -6.21
C ALA A 549 -20.25 21.12 -5.15
N ASP A 550 -19.67 21.53 -4.01
CA ASP A 550 -19.40 20.63 -2.89
C ASP A 550 -20.68 20.05 -2.29
N ALA A 551 -21.77 20.82 -2.25
CA ALA A 551 -23.07 20.32 -1.83
C ALA A 551 -23.57 19.19 -2.73
N PHE A 552 -23.50 19.33 -4.05
CA PHE A 552 -23.88 18.27 -4.99
C PHE A 552 -22.93 17.06 -4.94
N LEU A 553 -21.63 17.28 -4.78
CA LEU A 553 -20.66 16.21 -4.59
C LEU A 553 -20.94 15.46 -3.27
N THR A 554 -21.25 16.16 -2.19
CA THR A 554 -21.64 15.54 -0.91
C THR A 554 -22.95 14.77 -1.05
N ALA A 555 -23.93 15.36 -1.76
CA ALA A 555 -25.19 14.70 -2.05
C ALA A 555 -25.00 13.41 -2.84
N GLY A 556 -23.93 13.29 -3.66
CA GLY A 556 -23.47 12.03 -4.24
C GLY A 556 -23.25 12.05 -5.77
N PHE A 557 -23.14 13.23 -6.38
CA PHE A 557 -22.74 13.38 -7.79
C PHE A 557 -21.27 13.01 -8.03
N THR A 558 -20.93 12.47 -9.19
CA THR A 558 -19.54 12.11 -9.55
C THR A 558 -18.70 13.27 -10.11
N GLY A 559 -19.31 14.44 -10.33
CA GLY A 559 -18.62 15.64 -10.77
C GLY A 559 -19.56 16.86 -10.83
N ALA A 560 -18.97 18.05 -10.77
CA ALA A 560 -19.66 19.32 -10.92
C ALA A 560 -18.89 20.22 -11.91
N VAL A 561 -19.61 20.94 -12.75
CA VAL A 561 -19.07 21.98 -13.65
C VAL A 561 -19.81 23.28 -13.35
N GLY A 562 -19.07 24.37 -13.20
CA GLY A 562 -19.61 25.69 -12.90
C GLY A 562 -18.63 26.80 -13.25
N TRP A 563 -18.89 27.98 -12.71
CA TRP A 563 -18.17 29.21 -13.02
C TRP A 563 -17.53 29.80 -11.76
N LEU A 564 -16.30 30.27 -11.86
CA LEU A 564 -15.58 30.91 -10.74
C LEU A 564 -15.90 32.41 -10.59
N GLY A 565 -16.58 32.98 -11.58
CA GLY A 565 -16.89 34.40 -11.64
C GLY A 565 -18.09 34.67 -12.53
N PRO A 566 -18.56 35.93 -12.54
CA PRO A 566 -19.69 36.33 -13.36
C PRO A 566 -19.36 36.18 -14.85
N VAL A 567 -20.33 35.75 -15.63
CA VAL A 567 -20.24 35.61 -17.08
C VAL A 567 -21.54 36.10 -17.70
N GLU A 568 -21.42 36.85 -18.80
CA GLU A 568 -22.58 37.33 -19.56
C GLU A 568 -23.45 36.16 -20.05
N PRO A 569 -24.79 36.24 -19.97
CA PRO A 569 -25.69 35.14 -20.31
C PRO A 569 -25.48 34.57 -21.72
N GLU A 570 -25.26 35.43 -22.72
CA GLU A 570 -25.04 35.00 -24.11
C GLU A 570 -23.74 34.19 -24.27
N ALA A 571 -22.67 34.61 -23.59
CA ALA A 571 -21.41 33.89 -23.59
C ALA A 571 -21.52 32.55 -22.84
N ALA A 572 -22.27 32.52 -21.73
CA ALA A 572 -22.55 31.29 -21.00
C ALA A 572 -23.34 30.28 -21.86
N ALA A 573 -24.34 30.74 -22.61
CA ALA A 573 -25.13 29.91 -23.52
C ALA A 573 -24.25 29.27 -24.62
N GLU A 574 -23.34 30.02 -25.23
CA GLU A 574 -22.39 29.47 -26.22
C GLU A 574 -21.48 28.40 -25.61
N VAL A 575 -20.95 28.67 -24.41
CA VAL A 575 -20.11 27.73 -23.68
C VAL A 575 -20.87 26.45 -23.32
N TYR A 576 -22.11 26.55 -22.86
CA TYR A 576 -22.93 25.39 -22.59
C TYR A 576 -23.23 24.60 -23.86
N ARG A 577 -23.52 25.28 -24.97
CA ARG A 577 -23.77 24.61 -26.25
C ARG A 577 -22.58 23.77 -26.68
N GLU A 578 -21.38 24.31 -26.59
CA GLU A 578 -20.16 23.58 -26.93
C GLU A 578 -19.86 22.47 -25.90
N LEU A 579 -20.02 22.75 -24.60
CA LEU A 579 -19.86 21.75 -23.54
C LEU A 579 -20.76 20.53 -23.76
N HIS A 580 -22.05 20.75 -24.03
CA HIS A 580 -23.01 19.67 -24.27
C HIS A 580 -22.74 18.92 -25.57
N ARG A 581 -22.26 19.59 -26.62
CA ARG A 581 -21.79 18.93 -27.85
C ARG A 581 -20.65 17.96 -27.54
N LEU A 582 -19.65 18.40 -26.78
CA LEU A 582 -18.50 17.59 -26.39
C LEU A 582 -18.88 16.43 -25.46
N LEU A 583 -19.81 16.64 -24.52
CA LEU A 583 -20.29 15.62 -23.59
C LEU A 583 -21.21 14.58 -24.26
N GLY A 584 -22.14 15.02 -25.11
CA GLY A 584 -23.14 14.17 -25.74
C GLY A 584 -22.64 13.51 -27.02
N GLU A 585 -22.28 14.31 -28.02
CA GLU A 585 -21.96 13.84 -29.37
C GLU A 585 -20.56 13.22 -29.42
N GLU A 586 -19.55 13.92 -28.91
CA GLU A 586 -18.17 13.42 -28.89
C GLU A 586 -17.87 12.49 -27.72
N ARG A 587 -18.81 12.35 -26.77
CA ARG A 587 -18.71 11.48 -25.58
C ARG A 587 -17.41 11.70 -24.78
N ARG A 588 -16.91 12.93 -24.72
CA ARG A 588 -15.73 13.26 -23.93
C ARG A 588 -16.05 13.17 -22.44
N SER A 589 -15.03 12.80 -21.64
CA SER A 589 -15.14 12.93 -20.19
C SER A 589 -15.35 14.41 -19.79
N PRO A 590 -16.04 14.71 -18.68
CA PRO A 590 -16.32 16.09 -18.28
C PRO A 590 -15.09 17.00 -18.24
N ALA A 591 -14.00 16.54 -17.61
CA ALA A 591 -12.77 17.32 -17.51
C ALA A 591 -12.15 17.61 -18.89
N ALA A 592 -12.16 16.63 -19.81
CA ALA A 592 -11.67 16.81 -21.18
C ALA A 592 -12.56 17.75 -22.01
N ALA A 593 -13.88 17.72 -21.78
CA ALA A 593 -14.82 18.65 -22.42
C ALA A 593 -14.58 20.09 -21.96
N VAL A 594 -14.51 20.34 -20.64
CA VAL A 594 -14.19 21.66 -20.07
C VAL A 594 -12.84 22.17 -20.55
N HIS A 595 -11.81 21.32 -20.58
CA HIS A 595 -10.49 21.71 -21.08
C HIS A 595 -10.54 22.12 -22.57
N ALA A 596 -11.30 21.40 -23.40
CA ALA A 596 -11.45 21.74 -24.82
C ALA A 596 -12.17 23.09 -25.01
N VAL A 597 -13.25 23.34 -24.27
CA VAL A 597 -13.96 24.63 -24.26
C VAL A 597 -13.00 25.76 -23.86
N ARG A 598 -12.27 25.61 -22.74
CA ARG A 598 -11.30 26.64 -22.28
C ARG A 598 -10.22 26.93 -23.32
N ARG A 599 -9.77 25.91 -24.06
CA ARG A 599 -8.78 26.09 -25.13
C ARG A 599 -9.37 26.86 -26.31
N GLN A 600 -10.61 26.55 -26.70
CA GLN A 600 -11.30 27.27 -27.77
C GLN A 600 -11.51 28.75 -27.44
N LEU A 601 -11.99 29.06 -26.23
CA LEU A 601 -12.16 30.44 -25.78
C LEU A 601 -10.84 31.23 -25.80
N ARG A 602 -9.73 30.61 -25.39
CA ARG A 602 -8.39 31.23 -25.45
C ARG A 602 -7.95 31.53 -26.88
N ASN A 603 -8.21 30.62 -27.82
CA ASN A 603 -7.87 30.83 -29.23
C ASN A 603 -8.66 31.99 -29.82
N ILE A 604 -9.94 32.14 -29.44
CA ILE A 604 -10.79 33.26 -29.84
C ILE A 604 -10.24 34.57 -29.26
N ALA A 605 -9.98 34.62 -27.95
CA ALA A 605 -9.44 35.80 -27.29
C ALA A 605 -8.09 36.23 -27.89
N SER A 606 -7.18 35.29 -28.12
CA SER A 606 -5.88 35.58 -28.74
C SER A 606 -6.01 36.06 -30.19
N GLY A 607 -6.98 35.52 -30.93
CA GLY A 607 -7.29 35.96 -32.30
C GLY A 607 -7.88 37.38 -32.37
N LEU A 608 -8.66 37.79 -31.36
CA LEU A 608 -9.21 39.15 -31.27
C LEU A 608 -8.14 40.19 -30.92
N VAL A 609 -7.22 39.85 -30.01
CA VAL A 609 -6.05 40.69 -29.68
C VAL A 609 -5.14 40.85 -30.91
N HIS A 610 -4.85 39.77 -31.64
CA HIS A 610 -4.06 39.87 -32.87
C HIS A 610 -4.72 40.64 -34.02
N ARG A 611 -6.05 40.78 -33.99
CA ARG A 611 -6.81 41.58 -34.96
C ARG A 611 -6.98 43.05 -34.54
N GLY A 612 -6.39 43.47 -33.42
CA GLY A 612 -6.44 44.86 -32.94
C GLY A 612 -7.82 45.31 -32.47
N VAL A 613 -8.67 44.36 -32.04
CA VAL A 613 -10.05 44.66 -31.57
C VAL A 613 -10.10 44.86 -30.03
N PHE A 614 -8.99 44.67 -29.32
CA PHE A 614 -8.85 44.91 -27.88
C PHE A 614 -7.48 45.46 -27.51
#